data_AF-A0A2C5Z7Z5-F1
#
_entry.id   AF-A0A2C5Z7Z5-F1
#
_cell.length_a   1.000
_cell.length_b   1.000
_cell.length_c   1.000
_cell.angle_alpha   90.00
_cell.angle_beta   90.00
_cell.angle_gamma   90.00
#
_symmetry.space_group_name_H-M   'P 1'
#
loop_
_entity.id
_entity.type
_entity.pdbx_description
1 polymer ?
#
loop_
_entity_poly.entity_id
_entity_poly.type
_entity_poly.pdbx_seq_one_letter_code
_entity_poly.pdbx_strand_id
1 'polypeptide(L)'
;MPDITIGYGISDEYSFVFHRSCSLFERRASKLVSTVVSTFTANYVYSWSTYFPDTPLTFPLPTFDGRSVCYPSVQNLRDYLSWRQVDCHINNLYNTTFWALVQLGGLNNKEAEKTLTGTYAADKNEILFSRFHINYNNEPEMFKKGSVIFRDYELVDPSAHKPACDAHAISEPAPQSKSQAEKEQKRRAKARVVVEHLDIIKDDFWDRRPWILSNKPGKVPKET
;
A
#
# COMPACT_ATOMS: atom_id res chain seq x y z
N MET A 1 -12.94 5.73 -7.11
CA MET A 1 -13.75 5.38 -5.92
C MET A 1 -13.33 6.27 -4.74
N PRO A 2 -14.10 7.31 -4.37
CA PRO A 2 -13.72 8.25 -3.32
C PRO A 2 -13.71 7.65 -1.90
N ASP A 3 -14.33 6.49 -1.71
CA ASP A 3 -14.46 5.82 -0.40
C ASP A 3 -13.21 5.03 0.04
N ILE A 4 -12.27 4.80 -0.89
CA ILE A 4 -10.96 4.19 -0.58
C ILE A 4 -10.08 5.27 0.07
N THR A 5 -9.63 5.03 1.29
CA THR A 5 -8.85 5.98 2.12
C THR A 5 -7.35 5.86 1.90
N ILE A 6 -6.87 4.61 1.83
CA ILE A 6 -5.48 4.25 1.57
C ILE A 6 -5.47 2.97 0.73
N GLY A 7 -4.48 2.87 -0.15
CA GLY A 7 -4.12 1.65 -0.85
C GLY A 7 -2.65 1.30 -0.58
N TYR A 8 -2.33 0.01 -0.61
CA TYR A 8 -0.95 -0.47 -0.48
C TYR A 8 -0.70 -1.59 -1.49
N GLY A 9 0.33 -1.46 -2.32
CA GLY A 9 0.66 -2.44 -3.36
C GLY A 9 2.11 -2.87 -3.32
N ILE A 10 2.32 -4.17 -3.48
CA ILE A 10 3.63 -4.84 -3.49
C ILE A 10 3.57 -6.03 -4.44
N SER A 11 4.67 -6.33 -5.14
CA SER A 11 4.71 -7.44 -6.11
C SER A 11 3.50 -7.38 -7.06
N ASP A 12 2.68 -8.41 -7.06
CA ASP A 12 1.47 -8.65 -7.83
C ASP A 12 0.18 -8.44 -7.03
N GLU A 13 0.27 -7.94 -5.78
CA GLU A 13 -0.88 -7.69 -4.90
C GLU A 13 -1.15 -6.20 -4.63
N TYR A 14 -2.43 -5.88 -4.42
CA TYR A 14 -2.87 -4.55 -4.01
C TYR A 14 -3.99 -4.65 -2.97
N SER A 15 -3.84 -3.92 -1.88
CA SER A 15 -4.82 -3.78 -0.80
C SER A 15 -5.49 -2.42 -0.88
N PHE A 16 -6.83 -2.37 -0.81
CA PHE A 16 -7.60 -1.12 -0.80
C PHE A 16 -8.47 -1.03 0.45
N VAL A 17 -8.32 0.05 1.22
CA VAL A 17 -9.02 0.23 2.49
C VAL A 17 -10.20 1.16 2.31
N PHE A 18 -11.41 0.62 2.46
CA PHE A 18 -12.63 1.42 2.55
C PHE A 18 -12.84 1.88 4.00
N HIS A 19 -13.19 3.15 4.18
CA HIS A 19 -13.47 3.65 5.53
C HIS A 19 -14.64 2.90 6.20
N ARG A 20 -14.63 2.77 7.52
CA ARG A 20 -15.69 2.08 8.28
C ARG A 20 -17.09 2.65 8.03
N SER A 21 -17.20 3.94 7.71
CA SER A 21 -18.47 4.61 7.39
C SER A 21 -18.89 4.48 5.91
N CYS A 22 -18.16 3.72 5.08
CA CYS A 22 -18.49 3.50 3.68
C CYS A 22 -19.89 2.89 3.54
N SER A 23 -20.73 3.46 2.66
CA SER A 23 -22.06 2.95 2.32
C SER A 23 -22.16 2.48 0.87
N LEU A 24 -21.03 2.47 0.14
CA LEU A 24 -20.96 2.04 -1.26
C LEU A 24 -21.52 0.62 -1.43
N PHE A 25 -22.46 0.47 -2.37
CA PHE A 25 -23.16 -0.78 -2.66
C PHE A 25 -23.79 -1.44 -1.43
N GLU A 26 -24.25 -0.66 -0.46
CA GLU A 26 -24.82 -1.17 0.80
C GLU A 26 -23.85 -2.12 1.53
N ARG A 27 -22.53 -1.91 1.34
CA ARG A 27 -21.45 -2.72 1.93
C ARG A 27 -21.48 -4.19 1.51
N ARG A 28 -22.14 -4.52 0.39
CA ARG A 28 -22.16 -5.87 -0.17
C ARG A 28 -20.75 -6.26 -0.60
N ALA A 29 -20.15 -7.21 0.13
CA ALA A 29 -18.80 -7.72 -0.13
C ALA A 29 -18.58 -8.11 -1.59
N SER A 30 -19.52 -8.87 -2.18
CA SER A 30 -19.43 -9.29 -3.58
C SER A 30 -19.39 -8.12 -4.57
N LYS A 31 -20.14 -7.04 -4.32
CA LYS A 31 -20.10 -5.82 -5.16
C LYS A 31 -18.79 -5.07 -5.00
N LEU A 32 -18.31 -4.88 -3.77
CA LEU A 32 -17.04 -4.22 -3.51
C LEU A 32 -15.88 -4.97 -4.18
N VAL A 33 -15.77 -6.29 -3.97
CA VAL A 33 -14.70 -7.12 -4.55
C VAL A 33 -14.79 -7.11 -6.07
N SER A 34 -15.96 -7.45 -6.65
CA SER A 34 -16.10 -7.52 -8.10
C SER A 34 -15.83 -6.20 -8.81
N THR A 35 -16.25 -5.06 -8.23
CA THR A 35 -15.96 -3.74 -8.79
C THR A 35 -14.49 -3.37 -8.70
N VAL A 36 -13.82 -3.65 -7.57
CA VAL A 36 -12.36 -3.38 -7.44
C VAL A 36 -11.59 -4.23 -8.44
N VAL A 37 -11.84 -5.54 -8.47
CA VAL A 37 -11.14 -6.49 -9.35
C VAL A 37 -11.36 -6.13 -10.81
N SER A 38 -12.61 -5.94 -11.26
CA SER A 38 -12.88 -5.63 -12.67
C SER A 38 -12.28 -4.29 -13.10
N THR A 39 -12.33 -3.27 -12.22
CA THR A 39 -11.71 -1.97 -12.48
C THR A 39 -10.19 -2.09 -12.56
N PHE A 40 -9.58 -2.85 -11.65
CA PHE A 40 -8.13 -3.05 -11.63
C PHE A 40 -7.66 -3.78 -12.90
N THR A 41 -8.29 -4.90 -13.26
CA THR A 41 -7.99 -5.65 -14.49
C THR A 41 -8.14 -4.77 -15.73
N ALA A 42 -9.22 -4.00 -15.84
CA ALA A 42 -9.44 -3.11 -16.98
C ALA A 42 -8.35 -2.03 -17.09
N ASN A 43 -7.94 -1.42 -15.97
CA ASN A 43 -6.87 -0.43 -15.96
C ASN A 43 -5.49 -1.07 -16.23
N TYR A 44 -5.24 -2.28 -15.73
CA TYR A 44 -3.98 -2.99 -16.01
C TYR A 44 -3.80 -3.23 -17.51
N VAL A 45 -4.84 -3.74 -18.18
CA VAL A 45 -4.83 -3.94 -19.64
C VAL A 45 -4.74 -2.62 -20.39
N TYR A 46 -5.51 -1.61 -19.98
CA TYR A 46 -5.51 -0.29 -20.62
C TYR A 46 -4.15 0.41 -20.53
N SER A 47 -3.52 0.39 -19.35
CA SER A 47 -2.25 1.06 -19.10
C SER A 47 -1.03 0.25 -19.53
N TRP A 48 -1.17 -1.04 -19.86
CA TRP A 48 -0.05 -1.90 -20.20
C TRP A 48 0.85 -1.31 -21.28
N SER A 49 0.29 -0.85 -22.40
CA SER A 49 1.07 -0.29 -23.52
C SER A 49 1.77 1.03 -23.18
N THR A 50 1.34 1.72 -22.12
CA THR A 50 2.02 2.92 -21.63
C THR A 50 3.35 2.57 -20.93
N TYR A 51 3.40 1.44 -20.23
CA TYR A 51 4.58 1.00 -19.48
C TYR A 51 5.44 -0.01 -20.26
N PHE A 52 4.84 -0.78 -21.18
CA PHE A 52 5.48 -1.83 -21.97
C PHE A 52 5.14 -1.68 -23.46
N PRO A 53 5.62 -0.61 -24.13
CA PRO A 53 5.27 -0.33 -25.53
C PRO A 53 5.73 -1.44 -26.49
N ASP A 54 6.86 -2.08 -26.20
CA ASP A 54 7.49 -3.07 -27.06
C ASP A 54 7.12 -4.52 -26.72
N THR A 55 6.30 -4.74 -25.69
CA THR A 55 5.91 -6.08 -25.22
C THR A 55 4.39 -6.16 -25.16
N PRO A 56 3.68 -6.34 -26.28
CA PRO A 56 2.22 -6.38 -26.28
C PRO A 56 1.67 -7.55 -25.45
N LEU A 57 0.51 -7.36 -24.83
CA LEU A 57 -0.18 -8.43 -24.11
C LEU A 57 -0.55 -9.57 -25.05
N THR A 58 -0.31 -10.80 -24.58
CA THR A 58 -0.72 -12.04 -25.24
C THR A 58 -1.71 -12.80 -24.37
N PHE A 59 -2.49 -13.70 -24.98
CA PHE A 59 -3.41 -14.55 -24.22
C PHE A 59 -2.64 -15.64 -23.44
N PRO A 60 -3.10 -16.00 -22.21
CA PRO A 60 -4.24 -15.44 -21.50
C PRO A 60 -3.97 -14.02 -20.95
N LEU A 61 -4.98 -13.15 -21.02
CA LEU A 61 -4.87 -11.80 -20.48
C LEU A 61 -4.69 -11.83 -18.94
N PRO A 62 -4.04 -10.82 -18.35
CA PRO A 62 -3.90 -10.70 -16.91
C PRO A 62 -5.25 -10.77 -16.21
N THR A 63 -5.31 -11.52 -15.11
CA THR A 63 -6.48 -11.64 -14.25
C THR A 63 -6.04 -11.48 -12.80
N PHE A 64 -6.96 -11.02 -11.96
CA PHE A 64 -6.73 -10.79 -10.55
C PHE A 64 -7.81 -11.51 -9.75
N ASP A 65 -7.41 -12.18 -8.67
CA ASP A 65 -8.35 -12.60 -7.65
C ASP A 65 -8.68 -11.42 -6.72
N GLY A 66 -9.62 -11.63 -5.81
CA GLY A 66 -9.96 -10.60 -4.84
C GLY A 66 -10.73 -11.16 -3.67
N ARG A 67 -10.47 -10.60 -2.48
CA ARG A 67 -11.19 -10.93 -1.25
C ARG A 67 -11.46 -9.66 -0.46
N SER A 68 -12.52 -9.67 0.34
CA SER A 68 -12.82 -8.62 1.32
C SER A 68 -12.63 -9.15 2.74
N VAL A 69 -11.91 -8.41 3.57
CA VAL A 69 -11.69 -8.73 4.99
C VAL A 69 -12.15 -7.55 5.83
N CYS A 70 -12.88 -7.85 6.92
CA CYS A 70 -13.37 -6.83 7.84
C CYS A 70 -12.50 -6.78 9.08
N TYR A 71 -11.92 -5.61 9.36
CA TYR A 71 -11.17 -5.35 10.60
C TYR A 71 -12.06 -4.58 11.58
N PRO A 72 -12.28 -5.08 12.82
CA PRO A 72 -13.19 -4.46 13.77
C PRO A 72 -12.62 -3.20 14.42
N SER A 73 -11.30 -3.01 14.39
CA SER A 73 -10.61 -1.86 14.96
C SER A 73 -9.59 -1.27 14.00
N VAL A 74 -9.23 0.00 14.23
CA VAL A 74 -8.12 0.67 13.53
C VAL A 74 -6.80 -0.05 13.79
N GLN A 75 -6.60 -0.59 15.00
CA GLN A 75 -5.39 -1.33 15.32
C GLN A 75 -5.22 -2.55 14.42
N ASN A 76 -6.27 -3.37 14.25
CA ASN A 76 -6.18 -4.54 13.39
C ASN A 76 -5.93 -4.19 11.91
N LEU A 77 -6.46 -3.06 11.45
CA LEU A 77 -6.17 -2.53 10.11
C LEU A 77 -4.69 -2.12 9.99
N ARG A 78 -4.15 -1.43 10.98
CA ARG A 78 -2.73 -1.02 11.01
C ARG A 78 -1.81 -2.23 11.09
N ASP A 79 -2.15 -3.23 11.89
CA ASP A 79 -1.42 -4.49 11.99
C ASP A 79 -1.40 -5.22 10.64
N TYR A 80 -2.54 -5.26 9.95
CA TYR A 80 -2.63 -5.85 8.61
C TYR A 80 -1.70 -5.14 7.61
N LEU A 81 -1.77 -3.81 7.51
CA LEU A 81 -0.92 -3.06 6.59
C LEU A 81 0.56 -3.15 6.94
N SER A 82 0.88 -3.16 8.23
CA SER A 82 2.25 -3.39 8.72
C SER A 82 2.74 -4.79 8.34
N TRP A 83 1.90 -5.81 8.51
CA TRP A 83 2.21 -7.17 8.10
C TRP A 83 2.51 -7.27 6.60
N ARG A 84 1.70 -6.62 5.74
CA ARG A 84 1.97 -6.54 4.30
C ARG A 84 3.31 -5.86 3.99
N GLN A 85 3.65 -4.77 4.67
CA GLN A 85 4.92 -4.08 4.42
C GLN A 85 6.14 -4.84 4.97
N VAL A 86 6.01 -5.56 6.07
CA VAL A 86 7.06 -6.47 6.56
C VAL A 86 7.29 -7.61 5.56
N ASP A 87 6.21 -8.18 5.01
CA ASP A 87 6.28 -9.22 3.99
C ASP A 87 7.01 -8.74 2.73
N CYS A 88 6.72 -7.50 2.28
CA CYS A 88 7.45 -6.83 1.21
C CYS A 88 8.95 -6.77 1.46
N HIS A 89 9.35 -6.33 2.66
CA HIS A 89 10.76 -6.20 3.00
C HIS A 89 11.48 -7.57 2.99
N ILE A 90 10.85 -8.60 3.56
CA ILE A 90 11.39 -9.96 3.63
C ILE A 90 11.55 -10.54 2.22
N ASN A 91 10.49 -10.47 1.42
CA ASN A 91 10.48 -11.03 0.07
C ASN A 91 11.45 -10.29 -0.86
N ASN A 92 11.52 -8.95 -0.77
CA ASN A 92 12.46 -8.19 -1.58
C ASN A 92 13.92 -8.51 -1.23
N LEU A 93 14.29 -8.52 0.05
CA LEU A 93 15.65 -8.87 0.46
C LEU A 93 16.05 -10.28 0.02
N TYR A 94 15.13 -11.25 0.16
CA TYR A 94 15.34 -12.61 -0.34
C TYR A 94 15.54 -12.61 -1.86
N ASN A 95 14.64 -12.00 -2.62
CA ASN A 95 14.66 -12.00 -4.09
C ASN A 95 15.87 -11.27 -4.66
N THR A 96 16.26 -10.12 -4.10
CA THR A 96 17.47 -9.40 -4.50
C THR A 96 18.70 -10.28 -4.30
N THR A 97 18.81 -10.96 -3.16
CA THR A 97 19.94 -11.86 -2.87
C THR A 97 19.92 -13.09 -3.78
N PHE A 98 18.75 -13.69 -3.98
CA PHE A 98 18.56 -14.85 -4.84
C PHE A 98 18.96 -14.56 -6.28
N TRP A 99 18.46 -13.46 -6.86
CA TRP A 99 18.77 -13.11 -8.24
C TRP A 99 20.20 -12.61 -8.41
N ALA A 100 20.80 -11.97 -7.40
CA ALA A 100 22.24 -11.67 -7.43
C ALA A 100 23.08 -12.97 -7.49
N LEU A 101 22.74 -13.98 -6.68
CA LEU A 101 23.40 -15.29 -6.72
C LEU A 101 23.27 -15.97 -8.09
N VAL A 102 22.09 -15.89 -8.73
CA VAL A 102 21.86 -16.51 -10.03
C VAL A 102 22.52 -15.73 -11.17
N GLN A 103 22.21 -14.44 -11.28
CA GLN A 103 22.59 -13.63 -12.45
C GLN A 103 24.05 -13.16 -12.40
N LEU A 104 24.56 -12.83 -11.20
CA LEU A 104 25.93 -12.33 -11.01
C LEU A 104 26.86 -13.43 -10.49
N GLY A 105 26.35 -14.31 -9.63
CA GLY A 105 27.12 -15.42 -9.06
C GLY A 105 27.19 -16.67 -9.94
N GLY A 106 26.35 -16.78 -10.96
CA GLY A 106 26.32 -17.93 -11.87
C GLY A 106 25.75 -19.22 -11.28
N LEU A 107 25.09 -19.14 -10.11
CA LEU A 107 24.44 -20.29 -9.50
C LEU A 107 23.15 -20.63 -10.25
N ASN A 108 22.78 -21.92 -10.27
CA ASN A 108 21.43 -22.26 -10.69
C ASN A 108 20.40 -22.00 -9.58
N ASN A 109 19.11 -22.00 -9.93
CA ASN A 109 18.04 -21.69 -8.99
C ASN A 109 18.04 -22.58 -7.73
N LYS A 110 18.34 -23.88 -7.85
CA LYS A 110 18.36 -24.81 -6.71
C LYS A 110 19.53 -24.54 -5.78
N GLU A 111 20.69 -24.19 -6.34
CA GLU A 111 21.88 -23.85 -5.57
C GLU A 111 21.71 -22.52 -4.82
N ALA A 112 21.11 -21.52 -5.48
CA ALA A 112 20.79 -20.24 -4.85
C ALA A 112 19.81 -20.42 -3.68
N GLU A 113 18.73 -21.18 -3.88
CA GLU A 113 17.75 -21.50 -2.81
C GLU A 113 18.41 -22.24 -1.65
N LYS A 114 19.23 -23.26 -1.93
CA LYS A 114 19.98 -23.99 -0.91
C LYS A 114 20.94 -23.09 -0.13
N THR A 115 21.58 -22.14 -0.81
CA THR A 115 22.48 -21.16 -0.19
C THR A 115 21.73 -20.23 0.77
N LEU A 116 20.50 -19.86 0.43
CA LEU A 116 19.67 -18.97 1.25
C LEU A 116 18.89 -19.70 2.35
N THR A 117 18.81 -21.02 2.30
CA THR A 117 18.11 -21.83 3.30
C THR A 117 18.75 -21.67 4.69
N GLY A 118 17.95 -21.31 5.69
CA GLY A 118 18.41 -21.12 7.07
C GLY A 118 19.12 -19.79 7.33
N THR A 119 19.27 -18.92 6.32
CA THR A 119 19.90 -17.61 6.48
C THR A 119 18.93 -16.58 7.09
N TYR A 120 19.45 -15.66 7.89
CA TYR A 120 18.75 -14.52 8.43
C TYR A 120 18.89 -13.28 7.52
N ALA A 121 18.30 -12.16 7.92
CA ALA A 121 18.39 -10.91 7.16
C ALA A 121 19.82 -10.36 7.10
N ALA A 122 20.59 -10.46 8.20
CA ALA A 122 21.98 -9.99 8.25
C ALA A 122 22.86 -10.75 7.25
N ASP A 123 22.73 -12.08 7.20
CA ASP A 123 23.49 -12.94 6.27
C ASP A 123 23.23 -12.57 4.81
N LYS A 124 21.95 -12.29 4.46
CA LYS A 124 21.57 -11.86 3.09
C LYS A 124 22.20 -10.51 2.74
N ASN A 125 22.18 -9.55 3.67
CA ASN A 125 22.87 -8.28 3.48
C ASN A 125 24.38 -8.46 3.31
N GLU A 126 24.99 -9.34 4.10
CA GLU A 126 26.42 -9.65 3.99
C GLU A 126 26.74 -10.32 2.63
N ILE A 127 25.91 -11.25 2.16
CA ILE A 127 26.08 -11.87 0.83
C ILE A 127 26.03 -10.80 -0.27
N LEU A 128 25.01 -9.93 -0.25
CA LEU A 128 24.87 -8.84 -1.22
C LEU A 128 26.10 -7.91 -1.21
N PHE A 129 26.55 -7.52 -0.02
CA PHE A 129 27.64 -6.57 0.12
C PHE A 129 29.00 -7.18 -0.23
N SER A 130 29.35 -8.33 0.36
CA SER A 130 30.69 -8.91 0.23
C SER A 130 30.95 -9.56 -1.12
N ARG A 131 29.94 -10.21 -1.73
CA ARG A 131 30.11 -10.93 -3.00
C ARG A 131 29.77 -10.06 -4.21
N PHE A 132 28.77 -9.21 -4.08
CA PHE A 132 28.21 -8.47 -5.21
C PHE A 132 28.41 -6.96 -5.11
N HIS A 133 28.98 -6.46 -4.00
CA HIS A 133 29.16 -5.03 -3.75
C HIS A 133 27.84 -4.24 -3.81
N ILE A 134 26.73 -4.91 -3.49
CA ILE A 134 25.38 -4.33 -3.46
C ILE A 134 25.06 -3.96 -2.01
N ASN A 135 24.81 -2.66 -1.78
CA ASN A 135 24.25 -2.20 -0.52
C ASN A 135 22.72 -2.17 -0.62
N TYR A 136 22.04 -3.12 0.02
CA TYR A 136 20.57 -3.22 -0.02
C TYR A 136 19.86 -1.94 0.42
N ASN A 137 20.46 -1.13 1.31
CA ASN A 137 19.86 0.14 1.73
C ASN A 137 19.80 1.18 0.60
N ASN A 138 20.58 1.01 -0.46
CA ASN A 138 20.56 1.88 -1.65
C ASN A 138 19.59 1.39 -2.74
N GLU A 139 18.95 0.23 -2.55
CA GLU A 139 17.89 -0.22 -3.46
C GLU A 139 16.73 0.80 -3.45
N PRO A 140 16.00 0.96 -4.57
CA PRO A 140 14.86 1.85 -4.66
C PRO A 140 13.85 1.63 -3.53
N GLU A 141 13.35 2.73 -2.95
CA GLU A 141 12.35 2.67 -1.86
C GLU A 141 11.10 1.90 -2.27
N MET A 142 10.69 2.00 -3.54
CA MET A 142 9.56 1.26 -4.09
C MET A 142 9.71 -0.26 -3.91
N PHE A 143 10.93 -0.80 -4.07
CA PHE A 143 11.19 -2.24 -3.91
C PHE A 143 11.24 -2.64 -2.44
N LYS A 144 11.82 -1.80 -1.58
CA LYS A 144 11.98 -2.10 -0.15
C LYS A 144 10.71 -1.90 0.66
N LYS A 145 9.84 -0.97 0.26
CA LYS A 145 8.68 -0.50 1.04
C LYS A 145 7.35 -0.66 0.34
N GLY A 146 7.33 -0.92 -0.97
CA GLY A 146 6.11 -0.96 -1.76
C GLY A 146 5.60 0.43 -2.15
N SER A 147 4.36 0.46 -2.62
CA SER A 147 3.66 1.69 -3.04
C SER A 147 2.45 1.95 -2.15
N VAL A 148 2.41 3.12 -1.52
CA VAL A 148 1.29 3.58 -0.70
C VAL A 148 0.53 4.64 -1.47
N ILE A 149 -0.78 4.45 -1.63
CA ILE A 149 -1.66 5.40 -2.31
C ILE A 149 -2.60 6.04 -1.31
N PHE A 150 -2.67 7.37 -1.28
CA PHE A 150 -3.62 8.10 -0.46
C PHE A 150 -3.96 9.46 -1.08
N ARG A 151 -4.99 10.12 -0.54
CA ARG A 151 -5.31 11.50 -0.91
C ARG A 151 -4.41 12.47 -0.19
N ASP A 152 -3.84 13.38 -0.96
CA ASP A 152 -2.88 14.35 -0.48
C ASP A 152 -3.57 15.56 0.15
N TYR A 153 -3.16 15.85 1.39
CA TYR A 153 -3.59 16.98 2.21
C TYR A 153 -2.37 17.48 2.99
N GLU A 154 -2.41 18.71 3.49
CA GLU A 154 -1.34 19.27 4.32
C GLU A 154 -1.07 18.38 5.55
N LEU A 155 0.19 17.94 5.71
CA LEU A 155 0.62 17.17 6.87
C LEU A 155 0.33 17.94 8.17
N VAL A 156 -0.11 17.22 9.19
CA VAL A 156 -0.35 17.81 10.51
C VAL A 156 0.85 17.56 11.42
N ASP A 157 1.18 18.54 12.25
CA ASP A 157 2.20 18.40 13.29
C ASP A 157 1.69 17.42 14.37
N PRO A 158 2.41 16.32 14.66
CA PRO A 158 2.02 15.37 15.71
C PRO A 158 1.85 16.00 17.09
N SER A 159 2.54 17.11 17.39
CA SER A 159 2.41 17.81 18.67
C SER A 159 1.10 18.60 18.81
N ALA A 160 0.50 19.01 17.69
CA ALA A 160 -0.79 19.69 17.64
C ALA A 160 -1.98 18.70 17.72
N HIS A 161 -1.74 17.42 17.45
CA HIS A 161 -2.73 16.35 17.46
C HIS A 161 -2.41 15.35 18.57
N LYS A 162 -3.10 15.41 19.72
CA LYS A 162 -2.93 14.38 20.77
C LYS A 162 -3.32 12.99 20.21
N PRO A 163 -2.40 12.02 20.06
CA PRO A 163 -2.72 10.72 19.46
C PRO A 163 -3.36 9.73 20.44
N ALA A 164 -3.49 10.08 21.73
CA ALA A 164 -3.61 9.08 22.80
C ALA A 164 -5.03 8.76 23.31
N CYS A 165 -6.10 9.33 22.76
CA CYS A 165 -7.47 9.05 23.26
C CYS A 165 -8.48 8.53 22.22
N ASP A 166 -8.18 8.58 20.92
CA ASP A 166 -9.20 8.30 19.90
C ASP A 166 -9.16 6.86 19.35
N ALA A 167 -8.17 6.03 19.70
CA ALA A 167 -8.14 4.62 19.25
C ALA A 167 -9.33 3.79 19.79
N HIS A 168 -9.86 4.15 20.96
CA HIS A 168 -11.10 3.62 21.52
C HIS A 168 -12.32 4.56 21.36
N ALA A 169 -12.09 5.80 20.92
CA ALA A 169 -13.11 6.86 20.89
C ALA A 169 -13.26 7.56 19.53
N ILE A 170 -13.06 6.87 18.40
CA ILE A 170 -13.84 7.21 17.19
C ILE A 170 -15.25 6.66 17.42
N SER A 171 -15.99 7.39 18.28
CA SER A 171 -17.42 7.26 18.50
C SER A 171 -18.16 7.25 17.16
N GLU A 172 -19.40 6.78 17.16
CA GLU A 172 -20.30 6.87 16.03
C GLU A 172 -20.12 8.19 15.27
N PRO A 173 -20.12 8.18 13.93
CA PRO A 173 -19.96 9.40 13.16
C PRO A 173 -20.95 10.43 13.67
N ALA A 174 -20.44 11.52 14.26
CA ALA A 174 -21.27 12.59 14.77
C ALA A 174 -22.28 12.98 13.67
N PRO A 175 -23.57 13.19 14.01
CA PRO A 175 -24.59 13.44 13.01
C PRO A 175 -24.26 14.71 12.22
N GLN A 176 -23.61 14.54 11.07
CA GLN A 176 -23.33 15.60 10.13
C GLN A 176 -24.60 15.90 9.35
N SER A 177 -24.85 17.18 9.09
CA SER A 177 -25.88 17.57 8.13
C SER A 177 -25.57 16.92 6.78
N LYS A 178 -26.60 16.45 6.05
CA LYS A 178 -26.46 15.90 4.69
C LYS A 178 -25.63 16.83 3.78
N SER A 179 -25.82 18.15 3.93
CA SER A 179 -25.06 19.16 3.18
C SER A 179 -23.56 19.16 3.50
N GLN A 180 -23.17 18.93 4.76
CA GLN A 180 -21.77 18.84 5.16
C GLN A 180 -21.12 17.55 4.62
N ALA A 181 -21.80 16.41 4.77
CA ALA A 181 -21.32 15.13 4.25
C ALA A 181 -21.09 15.15 2.73
N GLU A 182 -22.01 15.75 1.97
CA GLU A 182 -21.86 15.94 0.53
C GLU A 182 -20.69 16.86 0.17
N LYS A 183 -20.49 17.97 0.91
CA LYS A 183 -19.35 18.87 0.71
C LYS A 183 -18.03 18.15 0.97
N GLU A 184 -17.93 17.37 2.04
CA GLU A 184 -16.74 16.58 2.34
C GLU A 184 -16.49 15.50 1.29
N GLN A 185 -17.53 14.82 0.82
CA GLN A 185 -17.42 13.83 -0.25
C GLN A 185 -16.91 14.45 -1.55
N LYS A 186 -17.43 15.62 -1.94
CA LYS A 186 -16.94 16.37 -3.10
C LYS A 186 -15.48 16.79 -2.93
N ARG A 187 -15.08 17.22 -1.72
CA ARG A 187 -13.67 17.55 -1.42
C ARG A 187 -12.76 16.33 -1.53
N ARG A 188 -13.18 15.15 -1.04
CA ARG A 188 -12.43 13.90 -1.21
C ARG A 188 -12.32 13.50 -2.68
N ALA A 189 -13.41 13.62 -3.44
CA ALA A 189 -13.42 13.26 -4.86
C ALA A 189 -12.50 14.13 -5.72
N LYS A 190 -12.28 15.40 -5.32
CA LYS A 190 -11.40 16.34 -6.02
C LYS A 190 -9.95 16.34 -5.53
N ALA A 191 -9.66 15.68 -4.41
CA ALA A 191 -8.31 15.69 -3.85
C ALA A 191 -7.36 14.89 -4.74
N ARG A 192 -6.14 15.40 -4.86
CA ARG A 192 -5.06 14.74 -5.58
C ARG A 192 -4.74 13.41 -4.91
N VAL A 193 -4.60 12.36 -5.71
CA VAL A 193 -4.13 11.06 -5.25
C VAL A 193 -2.64 10.99 -5.52
N VAL A 194 -1.86 10.62 -4.50
CA VAL A 194 -0.40 10.46 -4.59
C VAL A 194 -0.02 9.00 -4.41
N VAL A 195 1.12 8.64 -5.01
CA VAL A 195 1.80 7.36 -4.81
C VAL A 195 3.13 7.67 -4.13
N GLU A 196 3.38 7.06 -2.99
CA GLU A 196 4.58 7.30 -2.19
C GLU A 196 5.22 5.97 -1.75
N HIS A 197 6.51 5.99 -1.43
CA HIS A 197 7.28 4.80 -1.04
C HIS A 197 7.87 4.97 0.36
N LEU A 198 7.03 4.83 1.37
CA LEU A 198 7.34 5.22 2.74
C LEU A 198 6.86 4.20 3.77
N ASP A 199 7.45 4.27 4.96
CA ASP A 199 7.17 3.37 6.09
C ASP A 199 5.79 3.69 6.67
N ILE A 200 4.89 2.71 6.65
CA ILE A 200 3.53 2.80 7.20
C ILE A 200 3.37 1.98 8.48
N ILE A 201 4.45 1.39 8.99
CA ILE A 201 4.45 0.63 10.25
C ILE A 201 4.44 1.60 11.44
N LYS A 202 5.30 2.62 11.40
CA LYS A 202 5.47 3.59 12.49
C LYS A 202 4.31 4.58 12.61
N ASP A 203 4.06 5.04 13.84
CA ASP A 203 3.01 6.02 14.16
C ASP A 203 3.15 7.34 13.41
N ASP A 204 4.37 7.80 13.15
CA ASP A 204 4.64 9.08 12.47
C ASP A 204 3.91 9.20 11.11
N PHE A 205 3.76 8.10 10.37
CA PHE A 205 2.99 8.10 9.12
C PHE A 205 1.52 8.44 9.36
N TRP A 206 0.91 7.82 10.36
CA TRP A 206 -0.51 7.90 10.70
C TRP A 206 -0.86 9.22 11.38
N ASP A 207 -0.02 9.65 12.34
CA ASP A 207 -0.24 10.87 13.12
C ASP A 207 -0.16 12.13 12.26
N ARG A 208 0.72 12.14 11.26
CA ARG A 208 0.81 13.24 10.29
C ARG A 208 -0.32 13.25 9.26
N ARG A 209 -1.06 12.14 9.13
CA ARG A 209 -2.10 11.93 8.10
C ARG A 209 -3.44 11.48 8.71
N PRO A 210 -4.02 12.25 9.66
CA PRO A 210 -5.21 11.84 10.40
C PRO A 210 -6.46 11.67 9.51
N TRP A 211 -6.48 12.24 8.31
CA TRP A 211 -7.58 12.09 7.35
C TRP A 211 -7.75 10.66 6.82
N ILE A 212 -6.68 9.84 6.84
CA ILE A 212 -6.74 8.44 6.39
C ILE A 212 -7.70 7.66 7.30
N LEU A 213 -7.59 7.85 8.61
CA LEU A 213 -8.38 7.12 9.60
C LEU A 213 -9.70 7.81 9.98
N SER A 214 -9.74 9.15 9.94
CA SER A 214 -10.94 9.91 10.29
C SER A 214 -11.94 10.07 9.15
N ASN A 215 -11.52 9.84 7.90
CA ASN A 215 -12.27 10.11 6.67
C ASN A 215 -12.69 11.58 6.46
N LYS A 216 -12.13 12.49 7.26
CA LYS A 216 -12.36 13.93 7.15
C LYS A 216 -11.28 14.55 6.25
N PRO A 217 -11.64 15.24 5.15
CA PRO A 217 -10.65 15.81 4.25
C PRO A 217 -9.83 16.92 4.94
N GLY A 218 -8.51 16.85 4.83
CA GLY A 218 -7.59 17.86 5.35
C GLY A 218 -7.58 19.15 4.52
N LYS A 219 -6.66 20.06 4.84
CA LYS A 219 -6.40 21.25 4.02
C LYS A 219 -5.70 20.83 2.73
N VAL A 220 -6.06 21.47 1.62
CA VAL A 220 -5.38 21.23 0.34
C VAL A 220 -3.96 21.78 0.47
N PRO A 221 -2.92 21.03 0.07
CA PRO A 221 -1.55 21.53 0.08
C PRO A 221 -1.44 22.82 -0.72
N LYS A 222 -0.75 23.82 -0.20
CA LYS A 222 -0.33 24.96 -1.01
C LYS A 222 0.59 24.44 -2.11
N GLU A 223 0.27 24.75 -3.37
CA GLU A 223 1.14 24.43 -4.50
C GLU A 223 2.53 25.03 -4.24
N THR A 224 3.55 24.17 -4.18
CA THR A 224 4.98 24.53 -4.23
C THR A 224 5.50 24.37 -5.63
#